data_AF-F3FVG1-F1
#
_entry.id   AF-F3FVG1-F1
#
_cell.length_a   1.000
_cell.length_b   1.000
_cell.length_c   1.000
_cell.angle_alpha   90.00
_cell.angle_beta   90.00
_cell.angle_gamma   90.00
#
_symmetry.space_group_name_H-M   'P 1'
#
loop_
_entity.id
_entity.type
_entity.pdbx_description
1 polymer ?
#
loop_
_entity_poly.entity_id
_entity_poly.type
_entity_poly.pdbx_seq_one_letter_code
_entity_poly.pdbx_strand_id
1 'polypeptide(L)' 'MNLTSRAMGASRLTLFAALLILQAGVATFLSFPSQEEPSVTVRDALVSVSLDGLSAE' A
#
# COMPACT_ATOMS: atom_id res chain seq x y z
N MET A 1 16.53 16.66 -28.02
CA MET A 1 15.35 16.97 -27.17
C MET A 1 15.85 17.68 -25.92
N ASN A 2 15.38 18.90 -25.63
CA ASN A 2 15.87 19.66 -24.49
C ASN A 2 14.72 19.88 -23.50
N LEU A 3 14.54 18.93 -22.58
CA LEU A 3 13.42 18.89 -21.64
C LEU A 3 13.43 20.11 -20.72
N THR A 4 14.61 20.54 -20.28
CA THR A 4 14.82 21.71 -19.43
C THR A 4 14.37 22.99 -20.12
N SER A 5 14.73 23.20 -21.39
CA SER A 5 14.32 24.42 -22.11
C SER A 5 12.80 24.48 -22.29
N ARG A 6 12.15 23.34 -22.52
CA ARG A 6 10.68 23.25 -22.63
C ARG A 6 10.00 23.46 -21.28
N ALA A 7 10.55 22.90 -20.21
CA ALA A 7 10.05 23.09 -18.85
C ALA A 7 10.16 24.55 -18.39
N MET A 8 11.25 25.25 -18.75
CA MET A 8 11.40 26.69 -18.49
C MET A 8 10.45 27.54 -19.34
N GLY A 9 10.29 27.23 -20.63
CA GLY A 9 9.37 27.95 -21.52
C GLY A 9 7.89 27.83 -21.12
N ALA A 10 7.51 26.69 -20.51
CA ALA A 10 6.18 26.45 -19.99
C ALA A 10 6.12 26.51 -18.45
N SER A 11 6.88 27.41 -17.82
CA SER A 11 7.08 27.47 -16.35
C SER A 11 5.77 27.36 -15.53
N ARG A 12 4.69 28.04 -15.93
CA ARG A 12 3.38 27.95 -15.24
C ARG A 12 2.81 26.54 -15.25
N LEU A 13 2.89 25.85 -16.39
CA LEU A 13 2.43 24.46 -16.53
C LEU A 13 3.33 23.52 -15.72
N THR A 14 4.65 23.74 -15.74
CA THR A 14 5.62 22.96 -14.95
C THR A 14 5.34 23.07 -13.45
N LEU A 15 5.13 24.30 -12.95
CA LEU A 15 4.78 24.52 -11.54
C LEU A 15 3.43 23.91 -11.17
N PHE A 16 2.43 24.03 -12.04
CA PHE A 16 1.13 23.41 -11.85
C PHE A 16 1.24 21.87 -11.76
N ALA A 17 1.97 21.25 -12.69
CA ALA A 17 2.19 19.81 -12.67
C ALA A 17 2.95 19.36 -11.41
N ALA A 18 3.98 20.12 -10.99
CA ALA A 18 4.70 19.83 -9.76
C ALA A 18 3.78 19.88 -8.52
N LEU A 19 2.87 20.86 -8.46
CA LEU A 19 1.91 21.01 -7.37
C LEU A 19 0.85 19.89 -7.37
N LEU A 20 0.43 19.40 -8.54
CA LEU A 20 -0.44 18.23 -8.63
C LEU A 20 0.26 16.95 -8.15
N ILE A 21 1.51 16.74 -8.57
CA ILE A 21 2.31 15.58 -8.13
C ILE A 21 2.49 15.61 -6.62
N LEU A 22 2.79 16.78 -6.04
CA LEU A 22 2.94 16.95 -4.60
C LEU A 22 1.65 16.57 -3.85
N GLN A 23 0.51 17.12 -4.26
CA GLN A 23 -0.78 16.82 -3.61
C GLN A 23 -1.15 15.34 -3.73
N ALA A 24 -0.96 14.75 -4.92
CA ALA A 24 -1.21 13.33 -5.12
C ALA A 24 -0.31 12.45 -4.24
N GLY A 25 0.97 12.82 -4.11
CA GLY A 25 1.91 12.15 -3.22
C GLY A 25 1.48 12.22 -1.75
N VAL A 26 1.08 13.39 -1.27
CA VAL A 26 0.56 13.58 0.10
C VAL A 26 -0.70 12.74 0.33
N ALA A 27 -1.67 12.78 -0.59
CA ALA A 27 -2.89 12.00 -0.47
C ALA A 27 -2.62 10.49 -0.46
N THR A 28 -1.70 10.02 -1.32
CA THR A 28 -1.28 8.61 -1.39
C THR A 28 -0.61 8.19 -0.09
N PHE A 29 0.34 9.00 0.40
CA PHE A 29 1.05 8.74 1.64
C PHE A 29 0.11 8.62 2.85
N LEU A 30 -0.84 9.56 2.99
CA LEU A 30 -1.82 9.55 4.08
C LEU A 30 -2.84 8.41 3.98
N SER A 31 -3.10 7.91 2.76
CA SER A 31 -4.03 6.80 2.53
C SER A 31 -3.34 5.43 2.59
N PHE A 32 -2.00 5.39 2.69
CA PHE A 32 -1.26 4.15 2.74
C PHE A 32 -1.50 3.47 4.09
N PRO A 33 -2.10 2.27 4.13
CA PRO A 33 -2.33 1.58 5.39
C PRO A 33 -1.00 1.16 6.01
N SER A 34 -0.75 1.57 7.25
CA SER A 34 0.41 1.10 8.01
C SER A 34 0.24 -0.39 8.28
N GLN A 35 1.07 -1.23 7.64
CA GLN A 35 1.19 -2.65 7.95
C GLN A 35 2.63 -2.91 8.37
N GLU A 36 2.84 -3.13 9.66
CA GLU A 36 4.17 -3.42 10.23
C GLU A 36 4.64 -4.83 9.87
N GLU A 37 3.70 -5.77 9.72
CA GLU A 37 3.97 -7.14 9.30
C GLU A 37 3.14 -7.47 8.06
N PRO A 38 3.75 -8.02 6.99
CA PRO A 38 3.00 -8.51 5.85
C PRO A 38 2.07 -9.64 6.31
N SER A 39 0.79 -9.59 5.94
CA SER A 39 -0.14 -10.67 6.24
C SER A 39 0.32 -11.96 5.54
N VAL A 40 0.99 -12.84 6.27
CA VAL A 40 1.32 -14.18 5.78
C VAL A 40 0.03 -15.00 5.78
N THR A 41 -0.30 -15.59 4.63
CA THR A 41 -1.46 -16.48 4.55
C THR A 41 -1.16 -17.77 5.31
N VAL A 42 -1.57 -17.83 6.58
CA VAL A 42 -1.50 -19.04 7.39
C VAL A 42 -2.64 -19.96 6.96
N ARG A 43 -2.30 -21.12 6.38
CA ARG A 43 -3.27 -22.14 5.97
C ARG A 43 -3.35 -23.22 7.03
N ASP A 44 -3.90 -22.88 8.20
CA ASP A 44 -4.13 -23.85 9.26
C ASP A 44 -5.51 -24.47 9.11
N ALA A 45 -5.56 -25.80 9.13
CA ALA A 45 -6.79 -26.57 9.22
C ALA A 45 -6.76 -27.36 10.52
N LEU A 46 -7.61 -26.98 11.47
CA LEU A 46 -7.74 -27.67 12.74
C LEU A 46 -8.81 -28.77 12.59
N VAL A 47 -8.38 -30.03 12.68
CA VAL A 47 -9.29 -31.17 12.75
C VAL A 47 -9.47 -31.53 14.22
N SER A 48 -10.62 -31.19 14.78
CA SER A 48 -11.01 -31.60 16.12
C SER A 48 -11.94 -32.80 16.05
N VAL A 49 -11.69 -33.79 16.90
CA VAL A 49 -12.58 -34.94 17.11
C VAL A 49 -12.98 -34.91 18.58
N SER A 50 -14.29 -34.94 18.84
CA SER A 50 -14.86 -35.03 20.17
C SER A 50 -15.53 -36.40 20.29
N LEU A 51 -15.12 -37.17 21.30
CA LEU A 51 -15.70 -38.46 21.67
C LEU A 51 -16.13 -38.39 23.12
N ASP A 52 -17.40 -38.11 23.35
CA ASP A 52 -17.97 -38.01 24.69
C ASP A 52 -17.88 -39.36 25.41
N GLY A 53 -17.20 -39.38 26.56
CA GLY A 53 -17.07 -40.55 27.43
C GLY A 53 -15.90 -41.48 27.11
N LEU A 54 -15.01 -41.15 26.16
CA LEU A 54 -13.78 -41.91 25.94
C LEU A 54 -12.72 -41.56 26.99
N SER A 55 -12.02 -42.57 27.51
CA SER A 55 -10.83 -42.37 28.37
C SER A 55 -9.70 -41.73 27.54
N ALA A 56 -8.90 -40.86 28.15
CA ALA A 56 -7.84 -40.10 27.46
C ALA A 56 -6.56 -40.92 27.13
N GLU A 57 -6.64 -42.25 27.24
CA GLU A 57 -5.51 -43.18 27.07
C GLU A 57 -5.82 -44.24 26.01
#